data_AF-A0A7J5DF58-F1
#
_entry.id   AF-A0A7J5DF58-F1
#
_cell.length_a   1.000
_cell.length_b   1.000
_cell.length_c   1.000
_cell.angle_alpha   90.00
_cell.angle_beta   90.00
_cell.angle_gamma   90.00
#
_symmetry.space_group_name_H-M   'P 1'
#
loop_
_entity.id
_entity.type
_entity.pdbx_description
1 polymer ?
#
loop_
_entity_poly.entity_id
_entity_poly.type
_entity_poly.pdbx_seq_one_letter_code
_entity_poly.pdbx_strand_id
1 'polypeptide(L)'
;MVEPLDCRSIRGGESDEDASSVERSAFAAKGRCPPGRQVLQVGGLIRRSRGLWRVLAPSTGQSFRPQGYLTVAIEVGSVHRWSYERFAVEQKTLNGLVERFLAPEAWQESREPLTGEERAELRETIAGLRHPQVIEELCAMAATHPRADVRLTVLEGVGPFTATLPAAREFLVWLLGDDEDFIVFTAAKIAGRHRIGEAYEELLHITGPAEAGLFRSTKPVGIGAAVVAKAMDEILGAIDRADRLEIEREHTRTGQLPQGTALGEHWDYDPQNLPRPVPGDMVLVPASEFVTGIGMDDVVHPLYDVDDAAPRQTRYLPDFLIDRHPVTNRDYDEWAKGPQAAEHALCHPDEPEDKDHRRGIIGDARFGPDHPATGVDWFDAYAYLAHLGKRLPTELEWEKAARGENGSLYPWGDEFDPDALRWFGASFGEAQSLEHWRDTLSTFDETTPAVTTVPVGSHPKNTSPYGVADLVGNCWEWTDTNFFTRDRMKPMISGRPRTEWATAEETSVVIRGGAWTSMREQVTAYFRGKDLFTDRHNEIGFRGVIR
;
A
#
# COMPACT_ATOMS: atom_id res chain seq x y z
N MET A 1 1.74 48.25 12.87
CA MET A 1 0.82 48.68 11.80
C MET A 1 1.44 48.30 10.48
N VAL A 2 0.90 47.28 9.81
CA VAL A 2 1.23 46.97 8.41
C VAL A 2 -0.09 46.57 7.76
N GLU A 3 -0.54 47.39 6.82
CA GLU A 3 -1.71 47.16 5.95
C GLU A 3 -1.34 46.18 4.81
N PRO A 4 -2.32 45.44 4.25
CA PRO A 4 -2.08 44.56 3.11
C PRO A 4 -2.18 45.33 1.77
N LEU A 5 -1.26 45.03 0.84
CA LEU A 5 -1.32 45.48 -0.55
C LEU A 5 -2.16 44.50 -1.39
N ASP A 6 -3.18 45.04 -2.03
CA ASP A 6 -4.12 44.40 -2.96
C ASP A 6 -3.47 44.22 -4.35
N CYS A 7 -3.51 43.00 -4.91
CA CYS A 7 -3.12 42.74 -6.30
C CYS A 7 -4.34 42.29 -7.11
N ARG A 8 -5.02 43.28 -7.69
CA ARG A 8 -5.99 43.06 -8.77
C ARG A 8 -5.31 42.99 -10.13
N SER A 9 -5.79 42.03 -10.91
CA SER A 9 -5.92 41.98 -12.38
C SER A 9 -4.68 41.99 -13.26
N ILE A 10 -4.48 40.90 -14.01
CA ILE A 10 -4.26 40.94 -15.46
C ILE A 10 -5.06 39.78 -16.11
N ARG A 11 -5.94 40.10 -17.06
CA ARG A 11 -6.69 39.16 -17.93
C ARG A 11 -6.01 39.02 -19.28
N GLY A 12 -5.98 37.79 -19.81
CA GLY A 12 -6.44 37.42 -21.16
C GLY A 12 -5.55 37.69 -22.38
N GLY A 13 -5.35 36.64 -23.20
CA GLY A 13 -4.97 36.72 -24.61
C GLY A 13 -4.79 35.33 -25.24
N GLU A 14 -5.83 34.83 -25.91
CA GLU A 14 -5.78 33.67 -26.82
C GLU A 14 -5.08 34.05 -28.13
N SER A 15 -4.30 33.14 -28.70
CA SER A 15 -4.18 32.95 -30.16
C SER A 15 -3.47 31.63 -30.49
N ASP A 16 -4.11 30.84 -31.35
CA ASP A 16 -3.61 29.65 -32.03
C ASP A 16 -2.49 29.93 -33.06
N GLU A 17 -1.86 28.82 -33.48
CA GLU A 17 -1.01 28.60 -34.67
C GLU A 17 0.53 28.76 -34.56
N ASP A 18 1.14 27.59 -34.40
CA ASP A 18 2.24 27.01 -35.19
C ASP A 18 3.66 27.62 -35.22
N ALA A 19 4.60 26.70 -35.40
CA ALA A 19 6.00 26.83 -35.07
C ALA A 19 6.83 27.75 -35.98
N SER A 20 7.94 28.24 -35.39
CA SER A 20 9.14 28.83 -36.03
C SER A 20 9.22 30.36 -36.17
N SER A 21 9.39 31.08 -35.05
CA SER A 21 10.29 32.24 -35.02
C SER A 21 10.72 32.57 -33.57
N VAL A 22 12.02 32.77 -33.38
CA VAL A 22 12.60 33.19 -32.09
C VAL A 22 12.77 34.70 -32.13
N GLU A 23 11.83 35.46 -31.58
CA GLU A 23 12.02 36.89 -31.32
C GLU A 23 12.56 37.12 -29.90
N ARG A 24 13.63 37.92 -29.85
CA ARG A 24 14.36 38.32 -28.64
C ARG A 24 13.69 39.54 -28.03
N SER A 25 13.15 39.42 -26.82
CA SER A 25 12.75 40.57 -26.01
C SER A 25 13.37 40.48 -24.61
N ALA A 26 14.33 41.37 -24.35
CA ALA A 26 14.99 41.53 -23.05
C ALA A 26 14.23 42.55 -22.20
N PHE A 27 13.68 42.15 -21.05
CA PHE A 27 13.09 43.06 -20.08
C PHE A 27 14.17 43.59 -19.11
N ALA A 28 14.28 44.92 -19.01
CA ALA A 28 15.16 45.60 -18.07
C ALA A 28 14.33 46.21 -16.92
N ALA A 29 14.45 45.68 -15.71
CA ALA A 29 13.94 46.33 -14.50
C ALA A 29 15.05 47.21 -13.88
N LYS A 30 14.85 48.53 -13.89
CA LYS A 30 15.69 49.49 -13.15
C LYS A 30 15.12 49.68 -11.74
N GLY A 31 15.80 49.14 -10.73
CA GLY A 31 15.54 49.43 -9.31
C GLY A 31 16.86 49.49 -8.54
N ARG A 32 17.08 50.57 -7.75
CA ARG A 32 18.33 50.80 -6.99
C ARG A 32 18.41 49.87 -5.78
N CYS A 33 19.53 49.16 -5.61
CA CYS A 33 19.84 48.38 -4.41
C CYS A 33 20.54 49.26 -3.35
N PRO A 34 20.34 49.02 -2.03
CA PRO A 34 21.10 49.67 -0.96
C PRO A 34 22.60 49.29 -0.99
N PRO A 35 23.48 50.06 -0.30
CA PRO A 35 24.93 49.85 -0.38
C PRO A 35 25.33 48.51 0.24
N GLY A 36 26.02 47.67 -0.52
CA GLY A 36 26.57 46.39 -0.04
C GLY A 36 26.27 45.15 -0.88
N ARG A 37 25.45 45.25 -1.95
CA ARG A 37 25.21 44.13 -2.88
C ARG A 37 25.59 44.50 -4.31
N GLN A 38 26.52 43.76 -4.90
CA GLN A 38 26.80 43.84 -6.34
C GLN A 38 25.69 43.13 -7.12
N VAL A 39 25.18 43.78 -8.17
CA VAL A 39 24.31 43.15 -9.17
C VAL A 39 25.22 42.50 -10.21
N LEU A 40 25.33 41.18 -10.19
CA LEU A 40 25.91 40.41 -11.29
C LEU A 40 24.88 40.31 -12.41
N GLN A 41 25.08 41.06 -13.48
CA GLN A 41 24.26 40.99 -14.68
C GLN A 41 24.67 39.76 -15.49
N VAL A 42 23.94 38.65 -15.34
CA VAL A 42 24.15 37.45 -16.15
C VAL A 42 23.02 37.36 -17.17
N GLY A 43 23.31 37.74 -18.42
CA GLY A 43 22.40 37.51 -19.54
C GLY A 43 22.47 36.05 -19.98
N GLY A 44 21.48 35.24 -19.61
CA GLY A 44 21.34 33.85 -20.04
C GLY A 44 20.04 33.64 -20.82
N LEU A 45 20.10 32.95 -21.96
CA LEU A 45 18.94 32.56 -22.74
C LEU A 45 18.20 31.41 -22.04
N ILE A 46 16.89 31.59 -21.85
CA ILE A 46 16.00 30.59 -21.25
C ILE A 46 15.28 29.86 -22.39
N ARG A 47 15.35 28.52 -22.43
CA ARG A 47 14.57 27.69 -23.37
C ARG A 47 13.70 26.70 -22.60
N ARG A 48 12.42 26.64 -22.97
CA ARG A 48 11.41 25.72 -22.42
C ARG A 48 11.47 24.38 -23.17
N SER A 49 11.59 23.27 -22.44
CA SER A 49 11.43 21.90 -22.96
C SER A 49 10.94 21.00 -21.83
N ARG A 50 9.82 20.29 -22.03
CA ARG A 50 9.25 19.30 -21.09
C ARG A 50 9.18 19.78 -19.63
N GLY A 51 8.54 20.92 -19.38
CA GLY A 51 8.24 21.39 -18.02
C GLY A 51 9.42 21.90 -17.18
N LEU A 52 10.68 21.78 -17.64
CA LEU A 52 11.87 22.25 -16.93
C LEU A 52 12.47 23.51 -17.59
N TRP A 53 12.77 24.51 -16.75
CA TRP A 53 13.55 25.68 -17.14
C TRP A 53 15.05 25.33 -17.07
N ARG A 54 15.77 25.38 -18.19
CA ARG A 54 17.25 25.27 -18.19
C ARG A 54 17.89 26.62 -18.49
N VAL A 55 18.80 27.04 -17.63
CA VAL A 55 19.71 28.17 -17.88
C VAL A 55 20.86 27.66 -18.75
N LEU A 56 20.94 28.09 -20.00
CA LEU A 56 22.11 27.82 -20.83
C LEU A 56 23.21 28.83 -20.45
N ALA A 57 24.24 28.35 -19.75
CA ALA A 57 25.44 29.14 -19.52
C ALA A 57 26.13 29.45 -20.87
N PRO A 58 26.57 30.68 -21.15
CA PRO A 58 27.34 30.96 -22.35
C PRO A 58 28.67 30.21 -22.27
N SER A 59 29.03 29.50 -23.34
CA SER A 59 30.34 28.86 -23.49
C SER A 59 31.43 29.94 -23.54
N THR A 60 31.94 30.33 -22.38
CA THR A 60 33.23 31.00 -22.25
C THR A 60 34.10 30.09 -21.41
N GLY A 61 35.16 29.56 -22.02
CA GLY A 61 36.04 28.56 -21.45
C GLY A 61 36.91 29.08 -20.31
N GLN A 62 36.32 29.35 -19.15
CA GLN A 62 37.05 29.56 -17.90
C GLN A 62 36.45 28.69 -16.79
N SER A 63 37.32 27.90 -16.15
CA SER A 63 37.02 27.06 -15.01
C SER A 63 36.66 27.93 -13.79
N PHE A 64 35.39 27.94 -13.39
CA PHE A 64 34.98 28.48 -12.09
C PHE A 64 34.80 27.33 -11.10
N ARG A 65 35.56 27.37 -9.99
CA ARG A 65 35.27 26.57 -8.79
C ARG A 65 34.17 27.28 -8.01
N PRO A 66 33.01 26.65 -7.70
CA PRO A 66 32.03 27.29 -6.85
C PRO A 66 32.37 27.05 -5.38
N GLN A 67 32.92 28.06 -4.72
CA GLN A 67 32.72 28.25 -3.28
C GLN A 67 31.46 29.12 -3.13
N GLY A 68 30.41 28.55 -2.55
CA GLY A 68 29.16 29.26 -2.23
C GLY A 68 27.98 28.86 -3.09
N TYR A 69 26.92 28.36 -2.45
CA TYR A 69 25.63 28.09 -3.08
C TYR A 69 24.91 29.42 -3.35
N LEU A 70 24.52 29.67 -4.60
CA LEU A 70 23.65 30.77 -4.98
C LEU A 70 22.19 30.32 -4.80
N THR A 71 21.55 30.72 -3.70
CA THR A 71 20.12 30.46 -3.48
C THR A 71 19.31 31.39 -4.39
N VAL A 72 18.75 30.85 -5.47
CA VAL A 72 17.68 31.52 -6.23
C VAL A 72 16.38 31.27 -5.48
N ALA A 73 15.91 32.27 -4.72
CA ALA A 73 14.58 32.23 -4.14
C ALA A 73 13.56 32.47 -5.27
N ILE A 74 13.01 31.38 -5.80
CA ILE A 74 11.74 31.42 -6.51
C ILE A 74 10.68 31.43 -5.41
N GLU A 75 9.90 32.50 -5.32
CA GLU A 75 8.73 32.57 -4.45
C GLU A 75 7.65 31.65 -5.06
N VAL A 76 7.82 30.35 -4.83
CA VAL A 76 6.74 29.36 -4.96
C VAL A 76 5.95 29.44 -3.66
N GLY A 77 4.63 29.65 -3.77
CA GLY A 77 3.75 29.84 -2.62
C GLY A 77 4.06 28.86 -1.49
N SER A 78 4.25 29.40 -0.29
CA SER A 78 4.47 28.73 1.00
C SER A 78 4.39 27.19 1.00
N VAL A 79 5.48 26.53 0.61
CA VAL A 79 5.69 25.09 0.83
C VAL A 79 6.18 24.90 2.27
N HIS A 80 5.38 24.25 3.12
CA HIS A 80 5.78 23.92 4.49
C HIS A 80 6.77 22.74 4.46
N ARG A 81 8.08 23.01 4.43
CA ARG A 81 9.10 22.00 4.74
C ARG A 81 9.01 21.63 6.23
N TRP A 82 8.76 20.35 6.52
CA TRP A 82 8.86 19.80 7.87
C TRP A 82 10.35 19.69 8.28
N SER A 83 10.70 20.20 9.48
CA SER A 83 12.09 20.15 9.97
C SER A 83 12.33 18.93 10.86
N TYR A 84 13.54 18.38 10.79
CA TYR A 84 14.00 17.32 11.71
C TYR A 84 13.85 17.72 13.18
N GLU A 85 14.05 19.00 13.51
CA GLU A 85 13.85 19.53 14.86
C GLU A 85 12.41 19.37 15.33
N ARG A 86 11.42 19.59 14.43
CA ARG A 86 10.01 19.39 14.76
C ARG A 86 9.69 17.90 14.93
N PHE A 87 10.20 17.05 14.04
CA PHE A 87 10.08 15.61 14.19
C PHE A 87 10.59 15.15 15.55
N ALA A 88 11.82 15.53 15.93
CA ALA A 88 12.42 15.11 17.20
C ALA A 88 11.62 15.57 18.44
N VAL A 89 11.04 16.78 18.39
CA VAL A 89 10.19 17.29 19.48
C VAL A 89 8.89 16.49 19.57
N GLU A 90 8.21 16.28 18.44
CA GLU A 90 6.94 15.57 18.42
C GLU A 90 7.11 14.06 18.67
N GLN A 91 8.23 13.48 18.27
CA GLN A 91 8.60 12.10 18.60
C GLN A 91 8.75 11.91 20.11
N LYS A 92 9.33 12.88 20.81
CA LYS A 92 9.40 12.86 22.28
C LYS A 92 8.01 12.93 22.91
N THR A 93 7.11 13.73 22.33
CA THR A 93 5.71 13.79 22.75
C THR A 93 5.01 12.45 22.53
N LEU A 94 5.21 11.81 21.37
CA LEU A 94 4.65 10.49 21.07
C LEU A 94 5.17 9.43 22.03
N ASN A 95 6.48 9.39 22.32
CA ASN A 95 7.03 8.43 23.30
C ASN A 95 6.35 8.58 24.68
N GLY A 96 6.08 9.81 25.12
CA GLY A 96 5.34 10.06 26.35
C GLY A 96 3.87 9.61 26.29
N LEU A 97 3.22 9.74 25.12
CA LEU A 97 1.88 9.17 24.90
C LEU A 97 1.91 7.64 24.94
N VAL A 98 2.95 7.02 24.37
CA VAL A 98 3.10 5.56 24.34
C VAL A 98 3.25 5.01 25.74
N GLU A 99 4.23 5.52 26.50
CA GLU A 99 4.49 5.09 27.87
C GLU A 99 3.24 5.20 28.76
N ARG A 100 2.38 6.19 28.50
CA ARG A 100 1.21 6.46 29.33
C ARG A 100 -0.08 5.81 28.86
N PHE A 101 -0.32 5.72 27.55
CA PHE A 101 -1.63 5.37 27.00
C PHE A 101 -1.61 4.23 25.98
N LEU A 102 -0.49 3.96 25.29
CA LEU A 102 -0.46 3.04 24.14
C LEU A 102 0.41 1.78 24.34
N ALA A 103 1.25 1.74 25.39
CA ALA A 103 2.10 0.58 25.67
C ALA A 103 1.25 -0.62 26.15
N PRO A 104 1.27 -1.78 25.45
CA PRO A 104 0.47 -2.96 25.81
C PRO A 104 0.72 -3.45 27.25
N GLU A 105 1.97 -3.37 27.71
CA GLU A 105 2.41 -3.86 29.02
C GLU A 105 1.85 -3.03 30.19
N ALA A 106 1.54 -1.75 29.95
CA ALA A 106 1.01 -0.85 30.98
C ALA A 106 -0.44 -1.18 31.39
N TRP A 107 -1.17 -1.96 30.58
CA TRP A 107 -2.62 -2.10 30.70
C TRP A 107 -3.11 -3.53 30.88
N GLN A 108 -2.24 -4.54 30.86
CA GLN A 108 -2.63 -5.93 31.14
C GLN A 108 -3.16 -6.12 32.58
N GLU A 109 -2.86 -5.21 33.52
CA GLU A 109 -3.26 -5.31 34.93
C GLU A 109 -4.53 -4.51 35.30
N SER A 110 -4.95 -3.51 34.51
CA SER A 110 -6.08 -2.62 34.83
C SER A 110 -7.17 -2.66 33.76
N ARG A 111 -8.39 -3.03 34.15
CA ARG A 111 -9.59 -3.07 33.28
C ARG A 111 -10.40 -1.76 33.28
N GLU A 112 -9.95 -0.73 33.98
CA GLU A 112 -10.71 0.53 34.11
C GLU A 112 -10.60 1.38 32.83
N PRO A 113 -11.73 1.90 32.29
CA PRO A 113 -11.73 2.83 31.16
C PRO A 113 -10.92 4.10 31.45
N LEU A 114 -10.40 4.75 30.40
CA LEU A 114 -9.79 6.07 30.47
C LEU A 114 -10.79 7.04 31.10
N THR A 115 -10.33 7.76 32.11
CA THR A 115 -11.11 8.82 32.73
C THR A 115 -11.39 9.94 31.72
N GLY A 116 -12.41 10.76 32.00
CA GLY A 116 -12.72 11.91 31.14
C GLY A 116 -11.54 12.89 30.99
N GLU A 117 -10.72 13.01 32.03
CA GLU A 117 -9.51 13.85 32.02
C GLU A 117 -8.41 13.25 31.13
N GLU A 118 -8.17 11.94 31.22
CA GLU A 118 -7.20 11.25 30.36
C GLU A 118 -7.60 11.28 28.89
N ARG A 119 -8.89 11.11 28.59
CA ARG A 119 -9.40 11.24 27.22
C ARG A 119 -9.25 12.66 26.67
N ALA A 120 -9.44 13.67 27.51
CA ALA A 120 -9.22 15.06 27.12
C ALA A 120 -7.73 15.33 26.85
N GLU A 121 -6.85 14.91 27.76
CA GLU A 121 -5.41 15.05 27.63
C GLU A 121 -4.86 14.36 26.37
N LEU A 122 -5.28 13.12 26.10
CA LEU A 122 -4.84 12.39 24.90
C LEU A 122 -5.26 13.14 23.63
N ARG A 123 -6.53 13.57 23.53
CA ARG A 123 -7.01 14.32 22.36
C ARG A 123 -6.31 15.67 22.20
N GLU A 124 -6.08 16.40 23.28
CA GLU A 124 -5.37 17.69 23.24
C GLU A 124 -3.91 17.51 22.79
N THR A 125 -3.25 16.46 23.25
CA THR A 125 -1.87 16.15 22.84
C THR A 125 -1.81 15.79 21.36
N ILE A 126 -2.73 14.95 20.88
CA ILE A 126 -2.85 14.59 19.46
C ILE A 126 -3.14 15.83 18.61
N ALA A 127 -4.06 16.70 19.06
CA ALA A 127 -4.38 17.95 18.38
C ALA A 127 -3.21 18.95 18.33
N GLY A 128 -2.14 18.72 19.10
CA GLY A 128 -0.88 19.46 19.05
C GLY A 128 0.11 18.94 18.00
N LEU A 129 -0.04 17.70 17.54
CA LEU A 129 0.85 17.07 16.56
C LEU A 129 0.68 17.70 15.18
N ARG A 130 1.78 17.90 14.46
CA ARG A 130 1.78 18.46 13.11
C ARG A 130 2.63 17.64 12.15
N HIS A 131 3.57 16.84 12.65
CA HIS A 131 4.48 16.05 11.86
C HIS A 131 3.77 14.77 11.36
N PRO A 132 3.66 14.55 10.03
CA PRO A 132 2.90 13.43 9.47
C PRO A 132 3.36 12.05 9.97
N GLN A 133 4.67 11.83 10.06
CA GLN A 133 5.24 10.56 10.54
C GLN A 133 4.84 10.25 12.01
N VAL A 134 4.76 11.27 12.86
CA VAL A 134 4.39 11.07 14.27
C VAL A 134 2.91 10.68 14.37
N ILE A 135 2.08 11.25 13.51
CA ILE A 135 0.66 10.90 13.42
C ILE A 135 0.47 9.51 12.82
N GLU A 136 1.29 9.13 11.84
CA GLU A 136 1.32 7.78 11.25
C GLU A 136 1.69 6.70 12.28
N GLU A 137 2.78 6.90 13.03
CA GLU A 137 3.19 5.99 14.11
C GLU A 137 2.11 5.86 15.20
N LEU A 138 1.50 6.98 15.61
CA LEU A 138 0.36 6.99 16.53
C LEU A 138 -0.82 6.16 16.01
N CYS A 139 -1.21 6.38 14.75
CA CYS A 139 -2.28 5.66 14.09
C CYS A 139 -2.02 4.14 14.06
N ALA A 140 -0.79 3.74 13.69
CA ALA A 140 -0.40 2.33 13.63
C ALA A 140 -0.47 1.66 15.01
N MET A 141 0.02 2.31 16.06
CA MET A 141 -0.04 1.79 17.43
C MET A 141 -1.49 1.68 17.93
N ALA A 142 -2.35 2.63 17.56
CA ALA A 142 -3.74 2.62 17.97
C ALA A 142 -4.58 1.59 17.20
N ALA A 143 -4.24 1.28 15.94
CA ALA A 143 -5.02 0.40 15.06
C ALA A 143 -5.29 -0.99 15.65
N THR A 144 -4.32 -1.53 16.39
CA THR A 144 -4.38 -2.88 16.98
C THR A 144 -4.40 -2.85 18.51
N HIS A 145 -4.57 -1.68 19.11
CA HIS A 145 -4.53 -1.55 20.56
C HIS A 145 -5.69 -2.35 21.21
N PRO A 146 -5.44 -3.17 22.25
CA PRO A 146 -6.47 -4.07 22.79
C PRO A 146 -7.64 -3.34 23.46
N ARG A 147 -7.44 -2.08 23.86
CA ARG A 147 -8.48 -1.26 24.51
C ARG A 147 -9.25 -0.38 23.54
N ALA A 148 -10.56 -0.62 23.43
CA ALA A 148 -11.47 0.13 22.58
C ALA A 148 -11.58 1.63 22.90
N ASP A 149 -11.53 2.01 24.17
CA ASP A 149 -11.61 3.42 24.57
C ASP A 149 -10.37 4.24 24.18
N VAL A 150 -9.19 3.60 24.14
CA VAL A 150 -7.97 4.18 23.57
C VAL A 150 -8.12 4.36 22.06
N ARG A 151 -8.50 3.30 21.33
CA ARG A 151 -8.74 3.36 19.87
C ARG A 151 -9.74 4.47 19.50
N LEU A 152 -10.86 4.54 20.21
CA LEU A 152 -11.88 5.58 20.06
C LEU A 152 -11.30 6.99 20.30
N THR A 153 -10.54 7.17 21.38
CA THR A 153 -10.00 8.47 21.75
C THR A 153 -8.95 8.95 20.76
N VAL A 154 -8.11 8.05 20.25
CA VAL A 154 -7.16 8.35 19.17
C VAL A 154 -7.91 8.69 17.89
N LEU A 155 -8.91 7.90 17.48
CA LEU A 155 -9.77 8.19 16.32
C LEU A 155 -10.40 9.58 16.39
N GLU A 156 -10.97 9.95 17.53
CA GLU A 156 -11.51 11.29 17.76
C GLU A 156 -10.44 12.39 17.65
N GLY A 157 -9.24 12.12 18.18
CA GLY A 157 -8.10 13.05 18.13
C GLY A 157 -7.54 13.25 16.73
N VAL A 158 -7.46 12.18 15.94
CA VAL A 158 -6.89 12.23 14.58
C VAL A 158 -7.90 12.57 13.49
N GLY A 159 -9.20 12.53 13.81
CA GLY A 159 -10.28 12.89 12.88
C GLY A 159 -10.03 14.17 12.07
N PRO A 160 -9.58 15.29 12.67
CA PRO A 160 -9.25 16.52 11.94
C PRO A 160 -8.14 16.36 10.88
N PHE A 161 -7.22 15.40 11.06
CA PHE A 161 -6.13 15.15 10.12
C PHE A 161 -6.57 14.32 8.90
N THR A 162 -7.73 13.64 8.94
CA THR A 162 -8.22 12.79 7.84
C THR A 162 -8.45 13.55 6.53
N ALA A 163 -8.67 14.87 6.61
CA ALA A 163 -8.79 15.73 5.43
C ALA A 163 -7.46 15.96 4.70
N THR A 164 -6.33 15.72 5.36
CA THR A 164 -5.00 16.10 4.84
C THR A 164 -3.97 14.99 4.90
N LEU A 165 -4.11 13.99 5.79
CA LEU A 165 -3.11 12.95 6.03
C LEU A 165 -3.64 11.56 5.61
N PRO A 166 -2.97 10.86 4.67
CA PRO A 166 -3.34 9.50 4.28
C PRO A 166 -3.36 8.51 5.45
N ALA A 167 -2.34 8.52 6.31
CA ALA A 167 -2.27 7.61 7.46
C ALA A 167 -3.46 7.77 8.43
N ALA A 168 -4.00 8.98 8.58
CA ALA A 168 -5.21 9.21 9.39
C ALA A 168 -6.48 8.67 8.70
N ARG A 169 -6.58 8.77 7.37
CA ARG A 169 -7.68 8.15 6.59
C ARG A 169 -7.61 6.63 6.68
N GLU A 170 -6.43 6.05 6.54
CA GLU A 170 -6.23 4.60 6.62
C GLU A 170 -6.58 4.04 7.98
N PHE A 171 -6.11 4.68 9.06
CA PHE A 171 -6.50 4.29 10.41
C PHE A 171 -8.01 4.40 10.62
N LEU A 172 -8.65 5.46 10.12
CA LEU A 172 -10.11 5.58 10.17
C LEU A 172 -10.80 4.44 9.41
N VAL A 173 -10.36 4.14 8.19
CA VAL A 173 -10.94 3.08 7.34
C VAL A 173 -10.72 1.72 7.97
N TRP A 174 -9.55 1.47 8.54
CA TRP A 174 -9.24 0.27 9.32
C TRP A 174 -10.25 0.07 10.47
N LEU A 175 -10.54 1.13 11.23
CA LEU A 175 -11.49 1.09 12.35
C LEU A 175 -12.97 0.95 11.92
N LEU A 176 -13.29 0.89 10.62
CA LEU A 176 -14.62 0.48 10.17
C LEU A 176 -14.85 -1.03 10.34
N GLY A 177 -13.77 -1.82 10.44
CA GLY A 177 -13.81 -3.25 10.75
C GLY A 177 -13.60 -3.57 12.24
N ASP A 178 -13.68 -2.57 13.13
CA ASP A 178 -13.48 -2.75 14.57
C ASP A 178 -14.58 -3.63 15.20
N ASP A 179 -14.23 -4.34 16.28
CA ASP A 179 -15.15 -5.23 17.00
C ASP A 179 -16.19 -4.48 17.85
N GLU A 180 -15.96 -3.19 18.12
CA GLU A 180 -16.83 -2.35 18.93
C GLU A 180 -17.66 -1.35 18.08
N ASP A 181 -18.98 -1.53 18.10
CA ASP A 181 -19.97 -0.75 17.33
C ASP A 181 -19.76 0.78 17.47
N PHE A 182 -19.43 1.28 18.66
CA PHE A 182 -19.27 2.72 18.89
C PHE A 182 -18.02 3.32 18.22
N ILE A 183 -16.99 2.50 17.95
CA ILE A 183 -15.81 2.89 17.18
C ILE A 183 -16.19 2.97 15.71
N VAL A 184 -16.78 1.90 15.18
CA VAL A 184 -17.25 1.83 13.79
C VAL A 184 -18.19 3.00 13.46
N PHE A 185 -19.14 3.30 14.35
CA PHE A 185 -20.07 4.42 14.15
C PHE A 185 -19.35 5.77 14.17
N THR A 186 -18.32 5.90 15.01
CA THR A 186 -17.51 7.12 15.09
C THR A 186 -16.66 7.31 13.84
N ALA A 187 -16.02 6.25 13.35
CA ALA A 187 -15.27 6.24 12.10
C ALA A 187 -16.18 6.58 10.92
N ALA A 188 -17.34 5.93 10.80
CA ALA A 188 -18.33 6.21 9.76
C ALA A 188 -18.79 7.69 9.78
N LYS A 189 -19.10 8.25 10.95
CA LYS A 189 -19.47 9.67 11.08
C LYS A 189 -18.36 10.63 10.65
N ILE A 190 -17.09 10.29 10.93
CA ILE A 190 -15.95 11.10 10.50
C ILE A 190 -15.77 10.95 8.98
N ALA A 191 -15.85 9.72 8.44
CA ALA A 191 -15.80 9.47 6.99
C ALA A 191 -16.86 10.26 6.22
N GLY A 192 -18.12 10.24 6.68
CA GLY A 192 -19.22 11.03 6.13
C GLY A 192 -18.89 12.52 6.09
N ARG A 193 -18.58 13.10 7.25
CA ARG A 193 -18.27 14.53 7.39
C ARG A 193 -17.12 15.00 6.50
N HIS A 194 -16.08 14.19 6.35
CA HIS A 194 -14.89 14.52 5.58
C HIS A 194 -14.93 13.99 4.14
N ARG A 195 -16.05 13.36 3.74
CA ARG A 195 -16.25 12.74 2.42
C ARG A 195 -15.14 11.77 2.04
N ILE A 196 -14.76 10.87 2.96
CA ILE A 196 -13.66 9.92 2.76
C ILE A 196 -14.13 8.79 1.83
N GLY A 197 -13.75 8.83 0.55
CA GLY A 197 -14.18 7.84 -0.45
C GLY A 197 -13.69 6.42 -0.19
N GLU A 198 -12.51 6.24 0.40
CA GLU A 198 -11.92 4.94 0.73
C GLU A 198 -12.74 4.18 1.78
N ALA A 199 -13.53 4.90 2.59
CA ALA A 199 -14.45 4.29 3.54
C ALA A 199 -15.70 3.72 2.87
N TYR A 200 -16.01 4.09 1.63
CA TYR A 200 -17.30 3.77 1.01
C TYR A 200 -17.52 2.27 0.86
N GLU A 201 -16.53 1.55 0.33
CA GLU A 201 -16.60 0.09 0.14
C GLU A 201 -16.70 -0.64 1.49
N GLU A 202 -15.94 -0.18 2.49
CA GLU A 202 -16.02 -0.69 3.86
C GLU A 202 -17.35 -0.33 4.56
N LEU A 203 -18.17 0.57 4.03
CA LEU A 203 -19.51 0.83 4.59
C LEU A 203 -20.59 0.05 3.84
N LEU A 204 -20.34 -0.26 2.57
CA LEU A 204 -21.26 -0.98 1.70
C LEU A 204 -21.62 -2.36 2.26
N HIS A 205 -20.67 -3.08 2.87
CA HIS A 205 -20.95 -4.40 3.45
C HIS A 205 -21.92 -4.34 4.64
N ILE A 206 -21.97 -3.22 5.37
CA ILE A 206 -22.79 -3.09 6.59
C ILE A 206 -24.27 -2.86 6.23
N THR A 207 -24.57 -1.91 5.34
CA THR A 207 -25.96 -1.57 4.99
C THR A 207 -26.44 -2.14 3.66
N GLY A 208 -25.52 -2.50 2.78
CA GLY A 208 -25.78 -2.84 1.38
C GLY A 208 -25.99 -1.61 0.50
N PRO A 209 -26.04 -1.82 -0.84
CA PRO A 209 -26.27 -0.76 -1.81
C PRO A 209 -27.68 -0.16 -1.69
N ALA A 210 -27.89 1.05 -2.21
CA ALA A 210 -29.18 1.72 -2.27
C ALA A 210 -30.24 0.94 -3.05
N GLU A 211 -29.87 0.03 -3.95
CA GLU A 211 -30.84 -0.84 -4.63
C GLU A 211 -31.39 -1.96 -3.74
N ALA A 212 -30.66 -2.33 -2.67
CA ALA A 212 -31.08 -3.40 -1.78
C ALA A 212 -32.35 -2.98 -1.02
N GLY A 213 -33.48 -3.62 -1.33
CA GLY A 213 -34.75 -3.38 -0.64
C GLY A 213 -34.69 -3.80 0.84
N LEU A 214 -35.69 -3.40 1.64
CA LEU A 214 -35.81 -3.75 3.07
C LEU A 214 -35.70 -5.26 3.36
N PHE A 215 -36.04 -6.11 2.39
CA PHE A 215 -35.99 -7.57 2.49
C PHE A 215 -34.68 -8.21 1.98
N ARG A 216 -33.74 -7.40 1.47
CA ARG A 216 -32.42 -7.84 0.94
C ARG A 216 -31.23 -7.04 1.49
N SER A 217 -31.45 -6.08 2.39
CA SER A 217 -30.34 -5.41 3.09
C SER A 217 -29.67 -6.40 4.06
N THR A 218 -28.35 -6.32 4.18
CA THR A 218 -27.53 -7.14 5.07
C THR A 218 -27.82 -6.86 6.54
N LYS A 219 -28.22 -5.62 6.88
CA LYS A 219 -28.61 -5.21 8.25
C LYS A 219 -29.72 -4.13 8.19
N PRO A 220 -30.99 -4.50 7.90
CA PRO A 220 -32.07 -3.54 7.56
C PRO A 220 -32.57 -2.68 8.74
N VAL A 221 -32.08 -2.91 9.96
CA VAL A 221 -32.59 -2.29 11.19
C VAL A 221 -31.47 -1.90 12.14
N GLY A 222 -31.69 -0.82 12.92
CA GLY A 222 -30.84 -0.43 14.05
C GLY A 222 -30.08 0.90 13.87
N ILE A 223 -29.49 1.37 14.97
CA ILE A 223 -28.75 2.65 15.01
C ILE A 223 -27.54 2.60 14.07
N GLY A 224 -26.80 1.49 14.05
CA GLY A 224 -25.62 1.33 13.20
C GLY A 224 -25.94 1.44 11.71
N ALA A 225 -26.98 0.74 11.24
CA ALA A 225 -27.41 0.83 9.84
C ALA A 225 -27.83 2.26 9.44
N ALA A 226 -28.51 2.98 10.34
CA ALA A 226 -28.88 4.38 10.08
C ALA A 226 -27.66 5.32 10.06
N VAL A 227 -26.69 5.12 10.95
CA VAL A 227 -25.45 5.90 10.99
C VAL A 227 -24.63 5.67 9.72
N VAL A 228 -24.45 4.40 9.33
CA VAL A 228 -23.68 4.02 8.15
C VAL A 228 -24.36 4.52 6.87
N ALA A 229 -25.66 4.32 6.71
CA ALA A 229 -26.38 4.80 5.54
C ALA A 229 -26.25 6.32 5.38
N LYS A 230 -26.36 7.06 6.49
CA LYS A 230 -26.14 8.51 6.49
C LYS A 230 -24.71 8.88 6.14
N ALA A 231 -23.71 8.17 6.66
CA ALA A 231 -22.30 8.40 6.32
C ALA A 231 -22.04 8.16 4.82
N MET A 232 -22.60 7.10 4.24
CA MET A 232 -22.52 6.83 2.80
C MET A 232 -23.16 7.94 1.97
N ASP A 233 -24.35 8.42 2.38
CA ASP A 233 -25.01 9.55 1.73
C ASP A 233 -24.11 10.80 1.79
N GLU A 234 -23.50 11.10 2.95
CA GLU A 234 -22.58 12.23 3.14
C GLU A 234 -21.30 12.10 2.29
N ILE A 235 -20.69 10.91 2.21
CA ILE A 235 -19.51 10.63 1.36
C ILE A 235 -19.83 10.96 -0.10
N LEU A 236 -20.90 10.36 -0.61
CA LEU A 236 -21.32 10.54 -2.00
C LEU A 236 -21.88 11.94 -2.27
N GLY A 237 -22.30 12.66 -1.23
CA GLY A 237 -23.03 13.91 -1.36
C GLY A 237 -24.46 13.69 -1.87
N ALA A 238 -25.02 12.52 -1.62
CA ALA A 238 -26.38 12.17 -2.00
C ALA A 238 -27.39 12.89 -1.09
N ILE A 239 -28.46 13.40 -1.69
CA ILE A 239 -29.54 14.10 -0.97
C ILE A 239 -30.52 13.11 -0.34
N ASP A 240 -30.73 11.97 -1.01
CA ASP A 240 -31.58 10.88 -0.54
C ASP A 240 -31.15 9.54 -1.14
N ARG A 241 -31.87 8.48 -0.79
CA ARG A 241 -31.57 7.11 -1.25
C ARG A 241 -31.73 6.93 -2.76
N ALA A 242 -32.59 7.69 -3.43
CA ALA A 242 -32.77 7.60 -4.88
C ALA A 242 -31.60 8.27 -5.60
N ASP A 243 -31.14 9.42 -5.10
CA ASP A 243 -29.92 10.09 -5.55
C ASP A 243 -28.69 9.21 -5.32
N ARG A 244 -28.58 8.57 -4.15
CA ARG A 244 -27.52 7.59 -3.86
C ARG A 244 -27.50 6.46 -4.88
N LEU A 245 -28.66 5.91 -5.22
CA LEU A 245 -28.77 4.84 -6.21
C LEU A 245 -28.26 5.25 -7.60
N GLU A 246 -28.51 6.49 -8.01
CA GLU A 246 -28.00 7.01 -9.28
C GLU A 246 -26.47 7.14 -9.26
N ILE A 247 -25.92 7.68 -8.18
CA ILE A 247 -24.47 7.80 -7.96
C ILE A 247 -23.80 6.42 -7.92
N GLU A 248 -24.37 5.46 -7.17
CA GLU A 248 -23.89 4.08 -7.09
C GLU A 248 -23.85 3.42 -8.47
N ARG A 249 -24.89 3.59 -9.30
CA ARG A 249 -24.92 3.04 -10.66
C ARG A 249 -23.84 3.65 -11.55
N GLU A 250 -23.62 4.95 -11.45
CA GLU A 250 -22.56 5.63 -12.18
C GLU A 250 -21.17 5.19 -11.71
N HIS A 251 -21.01 5.00 -10.40
CA HIS A 251 -19.80 4.43 -9.81
C HIS A 251 -19.53 3.02 -10.34
N THR A 252 -20.52 2.12 -10.31
CA THR A 252 -20.40 0.76 -10.88
C THR A 252 -20.02 0.79 -12.37
N ARG A 253 -20.50 1.77 -13.13
CA ARG A 253 -20.22 1.92 -14.56
C ARG A 253 -18.81 2.45 -14.84
N THR A 254 -18.28 3.34 -13.99
CA THR A 254 -17.05 4.11 -14.26
C THR A 254 -15.87 3.71 -13.38
N GLY A 255 -16.13 3.04 -12.25
CA GLY A 255 -15.18 2.81 -11.17
C GLY A 255 -14.77 4.07 -10.42
N GLN A 256 -15.48 5.19 -10.59
CA GLN A 256 -15.12 6.50 -10.01
C GLN A 256 -16.18 6.99 -9.03
N LEU A 257 -15.76 7.44 -7.85
CA LEU A 257 -16.64 8.11 -6.88
C LEU A 257 -16.79 9.60 -7.24
N PRO A 258 -17.82 10.30 -6.71
CA PRO A 258 -18.01 11.72 -6.96
C PRO A 258 -16.78 12.58 -6.63
N GLN A 259 -16.62 13.69 -7.35
CA GLN A 259 -15.51 14.62 -7.12
C GLN A 259 -15.48 15.12 -5.66
N GLY A 260 -14.28 15.19 -5.08
CA GLY A 260 -14.08 15.60 -3.69
C GLY A 260 -14.16 14.47 -2.66
N THR A 261 -14.35 13.22 -3.11
CA THR A 261 -14.23 12.03 -2.26
C THR A 261 -12.78 11.57 -2.07
N ALA A 262 -11.94 11.78 -3.08
CA ALA A 262 -10.51 11.55 -3.00
C ALA A 262 -9.79 12.72 -2.32
N LEU A 263 -8.69 12.43 -1.63
CA LEU A 263 -7.72 13.46 -1.27
C LEU A 263 -7.20 14.09 -2.59
N GLY A 264 -7.34 15.39 -2.80
CA GLY A 264 -6.79 16.05 -3.98
C GLY A 264 -5.27 15.84 -4.06
N GLU A 265 -4.70 15.77 -5.27
CA GLU A 265 -3.27 15.49 -5.57
C GLU A 265 -2.24 16.44 -4.90
N HIS A 266 -2.68 17.40 -4.09
CA HIS A 266 -1.84 18.33 -3.34
C HIS A 266 -1.39 17.79 -1.98
N TRP A 267 -0.92 16.54 -1.95
CA TRP A 267 -0.06 16.07 -0.87
C TRP A 267 1.39 16.28 -1.30
N ASP A 268 2.02 17.36 -0.84
CA ASP A 268 3.45 17.62 -1.06
C ASP A 268 4.29 16.76 -0.08
N TYR A 269 4.04 15.46 -0.14
CA TYR A 269 4.94 14.46 0.39
C TYR A 269 5.93 14.14 -0.71
N ASP A 270 7.13 14.67 -0.52
CA ASP A 270 8.30 14.27 -1.27
C ASP A 270 8.98 13.13 -0.47
N PRO A 271 8.83 11.85 -0.86
CA PRO A 271 9.47 10.74 -0.19
C PRO A 271 11.01 10.84 -0.19
N GLN A 272 11.59 11.67 -1.08
CA GLN A 272 13.04 11.94 -1.08
C GLN A 272 13.48 12.81 0.11
N ASN A 273 12.54 13.48 0.78
CA ASN A 273 12.80 14.33 1.95
C ASN A 273 12.60 13.62 3.29
N LEU A 274 12.19 12.35 3.30
CA LEU A 274 12.26 11.52 4.50
C LEU A 274 13.56 10.71 4.49
N PRO A 275 14.46 10.91 5.48
CA PRO A 275 15.36 9.85 5.85
C PRO A 275 14.55 8.79 6.61
N ARG A 276 13.73 7.99 5.90
CA ARG A 276 13.42 6.65 6.42
C ARG A 276 14.75 5.90 6.28
N PRO A 277 15.39 5.43 7.36
CA PRO A 277 16.43 4.43 7.19
C PRO A 277 15.74 3.24 6.54
N VAL A 278 15.83 3.13 5.21
CA VAL A 278 15.37 1.96 4.47
C VAL A 278 16.18 0.81 5.07
N PRO A 279 15.54 -0.15 5.76
CA PRO A 279 16.24 -1.34 6.18
C PRO A 279 16.98 -1.89 4.96
N GLY A 280 18.26 -2.25 5.09
CA GLY A 280 19.14 -2.50 3.92
C GLY A 280 18.63 -3.57 2.95
N ASP A 281 17.68 -4.38 3.41
CA ASP A 281 16.96 -5.48 2.79
C ASP A 281 15.61 -5.12 2.13
N MET A 282 15.10 -3.90 2.30
CA MET A 282 13.85 -3.43 1.67
C MET A 282 14.10 -2.47 0.49
N VAL A 283 13.06 -2.26 -0.32
CA VAL A 283 13.06 -1.47 -1.54
C VAL A 283 11.88 -0.50 -1.51
N LEU A 284 12.12 0.78 -1.80
CA LEU A 284 11.06 1.78 -1.95
C LEU A 284 10.39 1.64 -3.31
N VAL A 285 9.08 1.43 -3.30
CA VAL A 285 8.20 1.57 -4.45
C VAL A 285 7.52 2.94 -4.34
N PRO A 286 7.84 3.92 -5.22
CA PRO A 286 7.32 5.28 -5.10
C PRO A 286 5.81 5.38 -5.31
N ALA A 287 5.21 6.40 -4.69
CA ALA A 287 3.83 6.78 -4.94
C ALA A 287 3.65 7.18 -6.41
N SER A 288 2.73 6.53 -7.11
CA SER A 288 2.49 6.78 -8.53
C SER A 288 1.22 6.08 -9.01
N GLU A 289 0.68 6.57 -10.12
CA GLU A 289 -0.15 5.73 -10.97
C GLU A 289 0.66 4.57 -11.56
N PHE A 290 0.00 3.43 -11.75
CA PHE A 290 0.55 2.27 -12.42
C PHE A 290 -0.55 1.50 -13.15
N VAL A 291 -0.12 0.70 -14.13
CA VAL A 291 -1.00 -0.19 -14.88
C VAL A 291 -1.10 -1.55 -14.17
N THR A 292 -2.31 -1.95 -13.81
CA THR A 292 -2.64 -3.28 -13.26
C THR A 292 -3.47 -4.10 -14.26
N GLY A 293 -3.37 -5.42 -14.15
CA GLY A 293 -4.10 -6.39 -14.96
C GLY A 293 -3.51 -6.57 -16.35
N ILE A 294 -4.31 -7.15 -17.25
CA ILE A 294 -3.95 -7.39 -18.65
C ILE A 294 -5.11 -7.02 -19.58
N GLY A 295 -4.79 -6.50 -20.76
CA GLY A 295 -5.79 -6.28 -21.81
C GLY A 295 -6.12 -7.60 -22.49
N MET A 296 -7.40 -7.84 -22.81
CA MET A 296 -7.80 -9.13 -23.39
C MET A 296 -7.14 -9.40 -24.76
N ASP A 297 -6.78 -8.34 -25.50
CA ASP A 297 -6.05 -8.43 -26.76
C ASP A 297 -4.56 -8.79 -26.58
N ASP A 298 -4.02 -8.60 -25.38
CA ASP A 298 -2.62 -8.92 -25.05
C ASP A 298 -2.47 -10.33 -24.46
N VAL A 299 -3.57 -11.07 -24.35
CA VAL A 299 -3.59 -12.44 -23.84
C VAL A 299 -3.06 -13.37 -24.92
N VAL A 300 -1.83 -13.83 -24.74
CA VAL A 300 -1.22 -14.82 -25.61
C VAL A 300 -1.49 -16.22 -25.04
N HIS A 301 -2.52 -16.86 -25.58
CA HIS A 301 -2.88 -18.29 -25.48
C HIS A 301 -3.63 -18.83 -24.23
N PRO A 302 -4.45 -19.90 -24.41
CA PRO A 302 -5.71 -20.10 -23.66
C PRO A 302 -5.71 -21.32 -22.70
N LEU A 303 -4.56 -21.73 -22.14
CA LEU A 303 -4.53 -22.87 -21.20
C LEU A 303 -5.16 -22.55 -19.84
N TYR A 304 -5.14 -21.28 -19.44
CA TYR A 304 -5.79 -20.77 -18.24
C TYR A 304 -6.68 -19.59 -18.62
N ASP A 305 -7.79 -19.48 -17.90
CA ASP A 305 -8.61 -18.29 -17.95
C ASP A 305 -7.86 -17.14 -17.25
N VAL A 306 -7.86 -15.97 -17.89
CA VAL A 306 -7.24 -14.74 -17.36
C VAL A 306 -8.28 -13.64 -17.15
N ASP A 307 -9.57 -13.97 -17.26
CA ASP A 307 -10.69 -13.08 -16.96
C ASP A 307 -10.53 -12.42 -15.58
N ASP A 308 -10.01 -13.18 -14.60
CA ASP A 308 -9.76 -12.69 -13.24
C ASP A 308 -8.66 -11.62 -13.15
N ALA A 309 -7.77 -11.51 -14.14
CA ALA A 309 -6.72 -10.50 -14.24
C ALA A 309 -7.07 -9.37 -15.25
N ALA A 310 -8.18 -9.51 -15.97
CA ALA A 310 -8.70 -8.48 -16.85
C ALA A 310 -9.69 -7.54 -16.11
N PRO A 311 -9.99 -6.35 -16.67
CA PRO A 311 -9.26 -5.69 -17.75
C PRO A 311 -8.01 -4.96 -17.23
N ARG A 312 -7.16 -4.52 -18.14
CA ARG A 312 -6.12 -3.53 -17.85
C ARG A 312 -6.74 -2.26 -17.27
N GLN A 313 -6.20 -1.79 -16.14
CA GLN A 313 -6.67 -0.59 -15.43
C GLN A 313 -5.48 0.28 -14.99
N THR A 314 -5.69 1.59 -14.92
CA THR A 314 -4.78 2.50 -14.23
C THR A 314 -5.25 2.69 -12.80
N ARG A 315 -4.36 2.50 -11.83
CA ARG A 315 -4.62 2.71 -10.40
C ARG A 315 -3.53 3.58 -9.80
N TYR A 316 -3.88 4.40 -8.83
CA TYR A 316 -2.90 5.11 -8.01
C TYR A 316 -2.57 4.26 -6.78
N LEU A 317 -1.28 4.06 -6.52
CA LEU A 317 -0.83 3.55 -5.24
C LEU A 317 0.12 4.56 -4.57
N PRO A 318 -0.05 4.78 -3.26
CA PRO A 318 0.91 5.49 -2.40
C PRO A 318 2.26 4.76 -2.37
N ASP A 319 3.28 5.39 -1.81
CA ASP A 319 4.57 4.75 -1.63
C ASP A 319 4.50 3.68 -0.53
N PHE A 320 5.35 2.67 -0.66
CA PHE A 320 5.54 1.65 0.35
C PHE A 320 6.95 1.07 0.20
N LEU A 321 7.45 0.46 1.27
CA LEU A 321 8.63 -0.38 1.27
C LEU A 321 8.19 -1.83 1.09
N ILE A 322 8.89 -2.59 0.26
CA ILE A 322 8.72 -4.03 0.12
C ILE A 322 10.05 -4.75 0.32
N ASP A 323 10.01 -5.94 0.92
CA ASP A 323 11.20 -6.77 1.05
C ASP A 323 11.79 -7.06 -0.33
N ARG A 324 13.12 -6.90 -0.46
CA ARG A 324 13.83 -7.15 -1.72
C ARG A 324 13.67 -8.61 -2.16
N HIS A 325 13.64 -9.54 -1.22
CA HIS A 325 13.53 -10.96 -1.46
C HIS A 325 12.36 -11.54 -0.64
N PRO A 326 11.84 -12.73 -1.01
CA PRO A 326 11.00 -13.51 -0.12
C PRO A 326 11.69 -13.77 1.21
N VAL A 327 10.90 -13.93 2.29
CA VAL A 327 11.41 -14.33 3.60
C VAL A 327 12.13 -15.67 3.46
N THR A 328 13.31 -15.81 4.06
CA THR A 328 14.10 -17.05 3.95
C THR A 328 13.65 -18.10 4.96
N ASN A 329 13.90 -19.37 4.64
CA ASN A 329 13.71 -20.49 5.54
C ASN A 329 14.43 -20.26 6.88
N ARG A 330 15.66 -19.75 6.83
CA ARG A 330 16.51 -19.44 8.00
C ARG A 330 15.83 -18.46 8.95
N ASP A 331 15.42 -17.30 8.43
CA ASP A 331 14.84 -16.23 9.25
C ASP A 331 13.49 -16.67 9.84
N TYR A 332 12.68 -17.35 9.03
CA TYR A 332 11.41 -17.90 9.49
C TYR A 332 11.57 -18.98 10.56
N ASP A 333 12.49 -19.94 10.37
CA ASP A 333 12.71 -21.03 11.34
C ASP A 333 13.27 -20.54 12.67
N GLU A 334 14.04 -19.45 12.66
CA GLU A 334 14.52 -18.81 13.88
C GLU A 334 13.35 -18.25 14.69
N TRP A 335 12.43 -17.52 14.02
CA TRP A 335 11.20 -17.02 14.64
C TRP A 335 10.27 -18.14 15.12
N ALA A 336 9.98 -19.12 14.26
CA ALA A 336 9.02 -20.19 14.55
C ALA A 336 9.42 -21.09 15.73
N LYS A 337 10.71 -21.11 16.10
CA LYS A 337 11.23 -21.81 17.29
C LYS A 337 11.31 -20.90 18.53
N GLY A 338 11.14 -19.59 18.35
CA GLY A 338 11.27 -18.57 19.38
C GLY A 338 10.02 -18.43 20.24
N PRO A 339 10.14 -17.73 21.39
CA PRO A 339 9.02 -17.47 22.28
C PRO A 339 7.92 -16.63 21.61
N GLN A 340 8.26 -15.74 20.67
CA GLN A 340 7.28 -14.87 20.02
C GLN A 340 6.24 -15.63 19.19
N ALA A 341 6.66 -16.72 18.52
CA ALA A 341 5.72 -17.60 17.84
C ALA A 341 4.89 -18.43 18.83
N ALA A 342 5.47 -18.85 19.95
CA ALA A 342 4.78 -19.65 20.97
C ALA A 342 3.77 -18.86 21.81
N GLU A 343 3.90 -17.53 21.88
CA GLU A 343 3.04 -16.64 22.66
C GLU A 343 1.75 -16.25 21.92
N HIS A 344 1.67 -16.45 20.59
CA HIS A 344 0.54 -16.07 19.73
C HIS A 344 0.08 -14.60 19.86
N ALA A 345 0.93 -13.72 20.38
CA ALA A 345 0.54 -12.34 20.75
C ALA A 345 0.18 -11.45 19.55
N LEU A 346 0.75 -11.75 18.37
CA LEU A 346 0.55 -11.00 17.13
C LEU A 346 -0.09 -11.86 16.03
N CYS A 347 -0.67 -13.00 16.41
CA CYS A 347 -1.41 -13.85 15.50
C CYS A 347 -2.76 -13.23 15.13
N HIS A 348 -3.27 -13.64 13.97
CA HIS A 348 -4.60 -13.19 13.55
C HIS A 348 -5.69 -13.73 14.50
N PRO A 349 -6.73 -12.95 14.86
CA PRO A 349 -7.77 -13.40 15.80
C PRO A 349 -8.55 -14.66 15.37
N ASP A 350 -8.70 -14.87 14.06
CA ASP A 350 -9.32 -16.09 13.49
C ASP A 350 -8.36 -17.28 13.36
N GLU A 351 -7.13 -17.17 13.85
CA GLU A 351 -6.19 -18.29 13.87
C GLU A 351 -6.66 -19.39 14.84
N PRO A 352 -6.48 -20.69 14.51
CA PRO A 352 -6.73 -21.77 15.46
C PRO A 352 -5.88 -21.65 16.74
N GLU A 353 -6.50 -21.78 17.92
CA GLU A 353 -5.89 -21.53 19.25
C GLU A 353 -4.57 -22.30 19.52
N ASP A 354 -4.38 -23.49 18.94
CA ASP A 354 -3.21 -24.36 19.17
C ASP A 354 -2.34 -24.54 17.90
N LYS A 355 -2.32 -23.54 17.01
CA LYS A 355 -1.60 -23.66 15.74
C LYS A 355 -0.09 -23.79 15.93
N ASP A 356 0.51 -24.72 15.20
CA ASP A 356 1.96 -24.85 15.10
C ASP A 356 2.51 -24.04 13.91
N HIS A 357 3.29 -23.01 14.21
CA HIS A 357 3.94 -22.15 13.21
C HIS A 357 5.16 -22.77 12.52
N ARG A 358 5.55 -24.01 12.85
CA ARG A 358 6.64 -24.67 12.11
C ARG A 358 6.19 -25.00 10.69
N ARG A 359 7.07 -24.74 9.73
CA ARG A 359 6.84 -25.07 8.32
C ARG A 359 6.75 -26.58 8.11
N GLY A 360 5.91 -27.00 7.18
CA GLY A 360 5.67 -28.44 6.93
C GLY A 360 6.88 -29.23 6.41
N ILE A 361 7.90 -28.56 5.85
CA ILE A 361 8.96 -29.20 5.03
C ILE A 361 10.37 -29.00 5.63
N ILE A 362 10.46 -28.72 6.93
CA ILE A 362 11.73 -28.40 7.62
C ILE A 362 12.83 -29.48 7.47
N GLY A 363 12.47 -30.72 7.15
CA GLY A 363 13.40 -31.85 7.02
C GLY A 363 13.89 -32.17 5.60
N ASP A 364 13.37 -31.50 4.56
CA ASP A 364 13.74 -31.78 3.18
C ASP A 364 14.92 -30.90 2.73
N ALA A 365 16.04 -31.54 2.42
CA ALA A 365 17.29 -30.86 2.07
C ALA A 365 17.21 -30.02 0.77
N ARG A 366 16.18 -30.21 -0.05
CA ARG A 366 15.94 -29.39 -1.25
C ARG A 366 15.47 -27.98 -0.92
N PHE A 367 14.94 -27.76 0.29
CA PHE A 367 14.47 -26.47 0.80
C PHE A 367 15.48 -25.91 1.81
N GLY A 368 16.63 -25.50 1.30
CA GLY A 368 17.75 -25.03 2.11
C GLY A 368 17.47 -23.74 2.91
N PRO A 369 18.34 -23.38 3.86
CA PRO A 369 18.11 -22.24 4.76
C PRO A 369 17.97 -20.89 4.03
N ASP A 370 18.66 -20.70 2.92
CA ASP A 370 18.63 -19.43 2.15
C ASP A 370 17.56 -19.42 1.05
N HIS A 371 16.73 -20.47 0.97
CA HIS A 371 15.59 -20.55 0.05
C HIS A 371 14.38 -19.82 0.65
N PRO A 372 13.37 -19.45 -0.15
CA PRO A 372 12.11 -18.91 0.35
C PRO A 372 11.45 -19.81 1.41
N ALA A 373 10.87 -19.20 2.42
CA ALA A 373 10.08 -19.83 3.47
C ALA A 373 8.77 -20.38 2.89
N THR A 374 8.76 -21.64 2.48
CA THR A 374 7.57 -22.34 1.96
C THR A 374 7.06 -23.42 2.91
N GLY A 375 5.85 -23.92 2.67
CA GLY A 375 5.16 -24.83 3.59
C GLY A 375 4.56 -24.12 4.80
N VAL A 376 4.22 -22.85 4.60
CA VAL A 376 3.51 -21.95 5.51
C VAL A 376 2.17 -21.61 4.90
N ASP A 377 1.16 -21.37 5.75
CA ASP A 377 -0.11 -20.84 5.29
C ASP A 377 -0.16 -19.31 5.46
N TRP A 378 -1.33 -18.72 5.21
CA TRP A 378 -1.49 -17.27 5.27
C TRP A 378 -1.34 -16.74 6.70
N PHE A 379 -1.85 -17.46 7.70
CA PHE A 379 -1.74 -17.04 9.11
C PHE A 379 -0.30 -17.05 9.60
N ASP A 380 0.48 -18.05 9.18
CA ASP A 380 1.91 -18.12 9.44
C ASP A 380 2.65 -16.90 8.89
N ALA A 381 2.36 -16.51 7.65
CA ALA A 381 2.96 -15.34 7.01
C ALA A 381 2.52 -14.04 7.68
N TYR A 382 1.24 -13.92 8.04
CA TYR A 382 0.69 -12.79 8.78
C TYR A 382 1.40 -12.59 10.12
N ALA A 383 1.46 -13.64 10.95
CA ALA A 383 2.05 -13.57 12.29
C ALA A 383 3.55 -13.25 12.26
N TYR A 384 4.29 -13.88 11.34
CA TYR A 384 5.72 -13.60 11.16
C TYR A 384 5.97 -12.13 10.78
N LEU A 385 5.21 -11.61 9.81
CA LEU A 385 5.38 -10.22 9.37
C LEU A 385 4.96 -9.23 10.45
N ALA A 386 3.87 -9.49 11.16
CA ALA A 386 3.40 -8.66 12.26
C ALA A 386 4.48 -8.54 13.36
N HIS A 387 5.19 -9.63 13.68
CA HIS A 387 6.31 -9.62 14.62
C HIS A 387 7.45 -8.69 14.20
N LEU A 388 7.65 -8.51 12.89
CA LEU A 388 8.65 -7.58 12.34
C LEU A 388 8.12 -6.15 12.15
N GLY A 389 6.89 -5.86 12.56
CA GLY A 389 6.22 -4.59 12.27
C GLY A 389 5.92 -4.40 10.77
N LYS A 390 5.83 -5.50 10.02
CA LYS A 390 5.49 -5.56 8.60
C LYS A 390 4.09 -6.13 8.43
N ARG A 391 3.59 -6.15 7.19
CA ARG A 391 2.38 -6.88 6.79
C ARG A 391 2.56 -7.53 5.43
N LEU A 392 1.64 -8.41 5.05
CA LEU A 392 1.55 -8.93 3.69
C LEU A 392 1.23 -7.78 2.70
N PRO A 393 1.80 -7.81 1.48
CA PRO A 393 1.40 -6.88 0.42
C PRO A 393 -0.04 -7.16 -0.01
N THR A 394 -0.76 -6.13 -0.45
CA THR A 394 -1.94 -6.35 -1.31
C THR A 394 -1.51 -6.90 -2.66
N GLU A 395 -2.43 -7.50 -3.40
CA GLU A 395 -2.12 -7.93 -4.78
C GLU A 395 -1.67 -6.77 -5.67
N LEU A 396 -2.19 -5.56 -5.44
CA LEU A 396 -1.85 -4.37 -6.22
C LEU A 396 -0.45 -3.84 -5.87
N GLU A 397 -0.07 -3.85 -4.59
CA GLU A 397 1.28 -3.49 -4.15
C GLU A 397 2.31 -4.46 -4.73
N TRP A 398 2.01 -5.76 -4.64
CA TRP A 398 2.86 -6.81 -5.20
C TRP A 398 3.01 -6.63 -6.72
N GLU A 399 1.89 -6.42 -7.42
CA GLU A 399 1.90 -6.26 -8.86
C GLU A 399 2.68 -5.02 -9.28
N LYS A 400 2.43 -3.85 -8.66
CA LYS A 400 3.21 -2.65 -8.92
C LYS A 400 4.69 -2.92 -8.72
N ALA A 401 5.08 -3.54 -7.61
CA ALA A 401 6.47 -3.87 -7.31
C ALA A 401 7.12 -4.75 -8.38
N ALA A 402 6.36 -5.66 -9.00
CA ALA A 402 6.84 -6.58 -10.03
C ALA A 402 7.06 -5.92 -11.39
N ARG A 403 6.10 -5.13 -11.86
CA ARG A 403 6.06 -4.71 -13.28
C ARG A 403 6.24 -3.22 -13.53
N GLY A 404 6.30 -2.41 -12.47
CA GLY A 404 6.46 -0.97 -12.57
C GLY A 404 5.24 -0.25 -13.17
N GLU A 405 5.40 1.05 -13.42
CA GLU A 405 4.31 1.94 -13.86
C GLU A 405 3.71 1.54 -15.21
N ASN A 406 4.53 1.01 -16.12
CA ASN A 406 4.14 0.69 -17.51
C ASN A 406 3.50 -0.70 -17.67
N GLY A 407 3.49 -1.53 -16.62
CA GLY A 407 2.78 -2.80 -16.63
C GLY A 407 3.43 -3.93 -17.44
N SER A 408 4.75 -4.09 -17.38
CA SER A 408 5.47 -5.17 -18.07
C SER A 408 4.98 -6.58 -17.71
N LEU A 409 5.15 -7.54 -18.62
CA LEU A 409 4.73 -8.93 -18.40
C LEU A 409 5.59 -9.65 -17.34
N TYR A 410 6.88 -9.36 -17.29
CA TYR A 410 7.85 -9.89 -16.33
C TYR A 410 8.62 -8.73 -15.67
N PRO A 411 9.29 -8.95 -14.52
CA PRO A 411 10.08 -7.90 -13.87
C PRO A 411 11.19 -7.30 -14.74
N TRP A 412 11.70 -8.07 -15.71
CA TRP A 412 12.75 -7.63 -16.63
C TRP A 412 12.24 -7.12 -17.99
N GLY A 413 10.92 -7.11 -18.23
CA GLY A 413 10.33 -6.68 -19.49
C GLY A 413 9.29 -7.65 -20.03
N ASP A 414 9.01 -7.59 -21.34
CA ASP A 414 7.89 -8.32 -21.94
C ASP A 414 8.28 -9.64 -22.61
N GLU A 415 9.58 -9.88 -22.80
CA GLU A 415 10.10 -11.12 -23.38
C GLU A 415 10.39 -12.14 -22.27
N PHE A 416 9.89 -13.36 -22.46
CA PHE A 416 10.17 -14.47 -21.55
C PHE A 416 11.63 -14.91 -21.67
N ASP A 417 12.36 -14.92 -20.56
CA ASP A 417 13.73 -15.42 -20.45
C ASP A 417 13.73 -16.65 -19.52
N PRO A 418 13.87 -17.89 -20.04
CA PRO A 418 13.79 -19.10 -19.24
C PRO A 418 14.94 -19.25 -18.23
N ASP A 419 16.03 -18.48 -18.37
CA ASP A 419 17.19 -18.48 -17.47
C ASP A 419 17.06 -17.41 -16.36
N ALA A 420 16.10 -16.50 -16.49
CA ALA A 420 15.89 -15.39 -15.55
C ALA A 420 15.07 -15.78 -14.31
N LEU A 421 14.58 -17.01 -14.19
CA LEU A 421 13.73 -17.43 -13.09
C LEU A 421 13.79 -18.93 -12.82
N ARG A 422 13.23 -19.31 -11.68
CA ARG A 422 12.98 -20.71 -11.34
C ARG A 422 11.52 -21.07 -11.63
N TRP A 423 11.27 -21.93 -12.61
CA TRP A 423 9.91 -22.30 -13.05
C TRP A 423 9.86 -23.78 -13.44
N PHE A 424 8.69 -24.28 -13.85
CA PHE A 424 8.52 -25.70 -14.22
C PHE A 424 9.60 -26.18 -15.21
N GLY A 425 9.87 -25.39 -16.25
CA GLY A 425 10.87 -25.70 -17.27
C GLY A 425 12.29 -25.89 -16.73
N ALA A 426 12.64 -25.14 -15.68
CA ALA A 426 13.95 -25.26 -15.02
C ALA A 426 14.06 -26.46 -14.07
N SER A 427 12.92 -26.98 -13.60
CA SER A 427 12.86 -28.12 -12.66
C SER A 427 12.65 -29.46 -13.37
N PHE A 428 11.89 -29.47 -14.47
CA PHE A 428 11.39 -30.68 -15.13
C PHE A 428 11.58 -30.71 -16.65
N GLY A 429 12.03 -29.61 -17.26
CA GLY A 429 11.98 -29.40 -18.71
C GLY A 429 10.65 -28.82 -19.17
N GLU A 430 10.58 -28.40 -20.44
CA GLU A 430 9.40 -27.69 -20.97
C GLU A 430 8.17 -28.61 -21.06
N ALA A 431 7.05 -28.15 -20.48
CA ALA A 431 5.78 -28.85 -20.57
C ALA A 431 5.29 -28.86 -22.02
N GLN A 432 4.79 -30.01 -22.47
CA GLN A 432 4.28 -30.17 -23.85
C GLN A 432 2.76 -30.00 -23.95
N SER A 433 2.05 -30.20 -22.83
CA SER A 433 0.63 -29.99 -22.67
C SER A 433 0.30 -29.84 -21.18
N LEU A 434 -0.95 -29.45 -20.87
CA LEU A 434 -1.45 -29.41 -19.49
C LEU A 434 -1.40 -30.80 -18.84
N GLU A 435 -1.71 -31.86 -19.58
CA GLU A 435 -1.64 -33.25 -19.10
C GLU A 435 -0.20 -33.64 -18.79
N HIS A 436 0.76 -33.33 -19.68
CA HIS A 436 2.17 -33.63 -19.42
C HIS A 436 2.67 -32.90 -18.16
N TRP A 437 2.28 -31.63 -17.97
CA TRP A 437 2.59 -30.87 -16.77
C TRP A 437 2.02 -31.54 -15.51
N ARG A 438 0.73 -31.90 -15.51
CA ARG A 438 0.05 -32.56 -14.37
C ARG A 438 0.66 -33.93 -14.05
N ASP A 439 0.89 -34.75 -15.07
CA ASP A 439 1.48 -36.07 -14.92
C ASP A 439 2.89 -35.96 -14.35
N THR A 440 3.68 -34.98 -14.81
CA THR A 440 5.03 -34.74 -14.27
C THR A 440 4.99 -34.30 -12.81
N LEU A 441 4.12 -33.35 -12.44
CA LEU A 441 3.97 -32.93 -11.05
C LEU A 441 3.48 -34.07 -10.14
N SER A 442 2.71 -35.03 -10.67
CA SER A 442 2.29 -36.22 -9.91
C SER A 442 3.45 -37.16 -9.54
N THR A 443 4.63 -36.99 -10.16
CA THR A 443 5.86 -37.72 -9.79
C THR A 443 6.62 -37.09 -8.63
N PHE A 444 6.13 -35.97 -8.07
CA PHE A 444 6.77 -35.31 -6.94
C PHE A 444 6.88 -36.25 -5.73
N ASP A 445 8.10 -36.43 -5.25
CA ASP A 445 8.42 -37.20 -4.05
C ASP A 445 9.62 -36.56 -3.33
N GLU A 446 10.19 -37.24 -2.34
CA GLU A 446 11.34 -36.78 -1.55
C GLU A 446 12.66 -36.64 -2.34
N THR A 447 12.71 -37.16 -3.57
CA THR A 447 13.88 -37.16 -4.45
C THR A 447 13.65 -36.47 -5.80
N THR A 448 12.38 -36.28 -6.19
CA THR A 448 11.96 -35.78 -7.50
C THR A 448 11.13 -34.51 -7.32
N PRO A 449 11.49 -33.38 -7.95
CA PRO A 449 12.72 -33.16 -8.71
C PRO A 449 13.94 -33.04 -7.78
N ALA A 450 15.13 -33.11 -8.39
CA ALA A 450 16.40 -32.95 -7.67
C ALA A 450 16.61 -31.52 -7.12
N VAL A 451 15.98 -30.53 -7.75
CA VAL A 451 16.05 -29.13 -7.34
C VAL A 451 14.62 -28.57 -7.37
N THR A 452 14.18 -27.91 -6.29
CA THR A 452 12.84 -27.32 -6.14
C THR A 452 12.92 -25.80 -6.22
N THR A 453 12.84 -25.10 -5.09
CA THR A 453 13.23 -23.69 -4.97
C THR A 453 14.75 -23.54 -5.05
N VAL A 454 15.22 -22.31 -5.19
CA VAL A 454 16.64 -21.94 -5.13
C VAL A 454 16.84 -20.82 -4.10
N PRO A 455 18.08 -20.58 -3.62
CA PRO A 455 18.34 -19.47 -2.71
C PRO A 455 17.84 -18.15 -3.26
N VAL A 456 17.33 -17.27 -2.40
CA VAL A 456 16.88 -15.94 -2.82
C VAL A 456 18.03 -15.16 -3.47
N GLY A 457 17.73 -14.39 -4.51
CA GLY A 457 18.67 -13.64 -5.32
C GLY A 457 19.47 -14.48 -6.33
N SER A 458 19.15 -15.77 -6.52
CA SER A 458 19.87 -16.65 -7.46
C SER A 458 19.73 -16.23 -8.92
N HIS A 459 18.71 -15.43 -9.26
CA HIS A 459 18.47 -14.94 -10.61
C HIS A 459 18.55 -13.39 -10.65
N PRO A 460 19.74 -12.80 -10.86
CA PRO A 460 19.90 -11.34 -10.87
C PRO A 460 19.07 -10.60 -11.93
N LYS A 461 18.72 -11.28 -13.03
CA LYS A 461 17.82 -10.75 -14.05
C LYS A 461 16.38 -10.63 -13.56
N ASN A 462 15.98 -11.39 -12.55
CA ASN A 462 14.68 -11.32 -11.91
C ASN A 462 14.57 -10.12 -10.96
N THR A 463 15.01 -8.95 -11.41
CA THR A 463 14.99 -7.72 -10.63
C THR A 463 14.06 -6.74 -11.31
N SER A 464 13.02 -6.30 -10.59
CA SER A 464 12.03 -5.36 -11.09
C SER A 464 12.63 -3.97 -11.33
N PRO A 465 11.93 -3.06 -12.03
CA PRO A 465 12.40 -1.68 -12.24
C PRO A 465 12.68 -0.91 -10.95
N TYR A 466 12.08 -1.32 -9.83
CA TYR A 466 12.31 -0.73 -8.52
C TYR A 466 13.48 -1.37 -7.76
N GLY A 467 14.00 -2.52 -8.21
CA GLY A 467 15.08 -3.26 -7.56
C GLY A 467 14.63 -4.42 -6.67
N VAL A 468 13.38 -4.87 -6.81
CA VAL A 468 12.83 -6.01 -6.06
C VAL A 468 13.15 -7.30 -6.80
N ALA A 469 13.68 -8.30 -6.10
CA ALA A 469 14.14 -9.54 -6.68
C ALA A 469 13.12 -10.69 -6.52
N ASP A 470 13.24 -11.69 -7.41
CA ASP A 470 12.51 -12.97 -7.37
C ASP A 470 10.98 -12.84 -7.31
N LEU A 471 10.41 -11.86 -8.02
CA LEU A 471 8.94 -11.68 -8.05
C LEU A 471 8.24 -12.65 -8.99
N VAL A 472 8.93 -13.30 -9.93
CA VAL A 472 8.30 -14.35 -10.74
C VAL A 472 9.08 -15.67 -10.66
N GLY A 473 8.37 -16.78 -10.47
CA GLY A 473 8.98 -18.08 -10.21
C GLY A 473 9.54 -18.20 -8.78
N ASN A 474 10.37 -19.23 -8.57
CA ASN A 474 10.83 -19.72 -7.28
C ASN A 474 9.67 -20.20 -6.40
N CYS A 475 8.89 -19.30 -5.82
CA CYS A 475 7.68 -19.62 -5.08
C CYS A 475 6.55 -18.63 -5.40
N TRP A 476 5.31 -19.11 -5.33
CA TRP A 476 4.15 -18.25 -5.16
C TRP A 476 4.29 -17.44 -3.88
N GLU A 477 3.64 -16.29 -3.82
CA GLU A 477 3.66 -15.45 -2.63
C GLU A 477 2.26 -15.10 -2.15
N TRP A 478 2.01 -15.36 -0.85
CA TRP A 478 0.82 -14.90 -0.16
C TRP A 478 0.68 -13.38 -0.25
N THR A 479 -0.56 -12.91 -0.43
CA THR A 479 -0.94 -11.50 -0.33
C THR A 479 -2.02 -11.31 0.74
N ASP A 480 -2.32 -10.07 1.05
CA ASP A 480 -3.43 -9.66 1.90
C ASP A 480 -4.66 -9.27 1.06
N THR A 481 -5.02 -10.10 0.09
CA THR A 481 -6.15 -9.83 -0.81
C THR A 481 -6.98 -11.08 -1.02
N ASN A 482 -8.28 -10.99 -0.78
CA ASN A 482 -9.23 -12.04 -1.13
C ASN A 482 -9.37 -12.13 -2.65
N PHE A 483 -9.35 -13.35 -3.18
CA PHE A 483 -9.34 -13.57 -4.63
C PHE A 483 -10.60 -13.07 -5.34
N PHE A 484 -11.77 -13.29 -4.73
CA PHE A 484 -13.07 -13.02 -5.35
C PHE A 484 -13.54 -11.60 -5.08
N THR A 485 -13.45 -11.13 -3.83
CA THR A 485 -13.94 -9.78 -3.49
C THR A 485 -12.94 -8.68 -3.87
N ARG A 486 -11.65 -9.02 -4.02
CA ARG A 486 -10.53 -8.07 -4.21
C ARG A 486 -10.31 -7.11 -3.04
N ASP A 487 -10.95 -7.37 -1.91
CA ASP A 487 -10.74 -6.65 -0.66
C ASP A 487 -9.59 -7.27 0.14
N ARG A 488 -9.25 -6.63 1.26
CA ARG A 488 -8.34 -7.20 2.27
C ARG A 488 -8.81 -8.57 2.73
N MET A 489 -7.86 -9.45 3.05
CA MET A 489 -8.22 -10.79 3.46
C MET A 489 -8.85 -10.79 4.86
N LYS A 490 -10.03 -11.40 4.99
CA LYS A 490 -10.79 -11.51 6.25
C LYS A 490 -11.22 -12.98 6.45
N PRO A 491 -10.39 -13.81 7.11
CA PRO A 491 -10.62 -15.25 7.24
C PRO A 491 -12.00 -15.64 7.80
N MET A 492 -12.59 -14.93 8.77
CA MET A 492 -13.98 -15.11 9.24
C MET A 492 -14.42 -16.58 9.48
N ILE A 493 -13.53 -17.40 10.05
CA ILE A 493 -13.78 -18.83 10.30
C ILE A 493 -13.97 -19.21 11.77
N SER A 494 -13.80 -18.28 12.71
CA SER A 494 -13.92 -18.59 14.13
C SER A 494 -15.28 -19.25 14.46
N GLY A 495 -15.22 -20.38 15.16
CA GLY A 495 -16.39 -21.17 15.55
C GLY A 495 -17.10 -21.93 14.43
N ARG A 496 -16.60 -21.89 13.19
CA ARG A 496 -17.20 -22.61 12.04
C ARG A 496 -16.43 -23.90 11.74
N PRO A 497 -17.11 -25.04 11.50
CA PRO A 497 -16.45 -26.27 11.09
C PRO A 497 -15.86 -26.13 9.67
N ARG A 498 -14.72 -26.79 9.39
CA ARG A 498 -14.02 -26.72 8.08
C ARG A 498 -14.93 -26.98 6.89
N THR A 499 -15.91 -27.87 7.02
CA THR A 499 -16.88 -28.20 5.96
C THR A 499 -17.76 -27.02 5.54
N GLU A 500 -17.92 -25.99 6.37
CA GLU A 500 -18.73 -24.82 6.05
C GLU A 500 -17.96 -23.70 5.35
N TRP A 501 -16.63 -23.66 5.50
CA TRP A 501 -15.83 -22.54 5.02
C TRP A 501 -14.74 -22.93 4.01
N ALA A 502 -14.28 -24.18 3.97
CA ALA A 502 -13.14 -24.57 3.11
C ALA A 502 -13.38 -24.43 1.59
N THR A 503 -14.63 -24.24 1.17
CA THR A 503 -14.99 -24.00 -0.24
C THR A 503 -15.64 -22.63 -0.43
N ALA A 504 -15.64 -21.78 0.60
CA ALA A 504 -16.31 -20.49 0.56
C ALA A 504 -15.36 -19.43 -0.05
N GLU A 505 -15.91 -18.54 -0.87
CA GLU A 505 -15.13 -17.55 -1.63
C GLU A 505 -14.32 -16.63 -0.72
N GLU A 506 -14.87 -16.30 0.46
CA GLU A 506 -14.20 -15.49 1.47
C GLU A 506 -12.89 -16.11 2.00
N THR A 507 -12.65 -17.40 1.72
CA THR A 507 -11.46 -18.13 2.20
C THR A 507 -10.35 -18.29 1.18
N SER A 508 -10.56 -17.84 -0.06
CA SER A 508 -9.53 -17.90 -1.11
C SER A 508 -8.70 -16.63 -1.13
N VAL A 509 -7.39 -16.76 -0.95
CA VAL A 509 -6.43 -15.65 -0.97
C VAL A 509 -5.72 -15.61 -2.31
N VAL A 510 -5.46 -14.40 -2.81
CA VAL A 510 -4.61 -14.19 -3.98
C VAL A 510 -3.17 -14.58 -3.66
N ILE A 511 -2.59 -15.43 -4.51
CA ILE A 511 -1.15 -15.67 -4.55
C ILE A 511 -0.58 -15.17 -5.88
N ARG A 512 0.66 -14.66 -5.86
CA ARG A 512 1.28 -14.02 -7.03
C ARG A 512 2.66 -14.61 -7.36
N GLY A 513 3.11 -14.41 -8.60
CA GLY A 513 4.48 -14.70 -9.07
C GLY A 513 4.71 -16.05 -9.74
N GLY A 514 3.94 -17.08 -9.41
CA GLY A 514 4.23 -18.43 -9.88
C GLY A 514 5.40 -19.06 -9.13
N ALA A 515 5.53 -20.38 -9.20
CA ALA A 515 6.54 -21.15 -8.48
C ALA A 515 7.43 -22.01 -9.40
N TRP A 516 8.37 -22.73 -8.81
CA TRP A 516 9.23 -23.73 -9.48
C TRP A 516 8.45 -24.87 -10.17
N THR A 517 7.16 -25.02 -9.89
CA THR A 517 6.20 -25.94 -10.52
C THR A 517 5.35 -25.28 -11.59
N SER A 518 5.36 -23.96 -11.73
CA SER A 518 4.47 -23.22 -12.60
C SER A 518 4.93 -23.19 -14.05
N MET A 519 3.98 -23.34 -14.97
CA MET A 519 4.23 -23.16 -16.41
C MET A 519 4.48 -21.68 -16.74
N ARG A 520 4.95 -21.41 -17.96
CA ARG A 520 5.31 -20.06 -18.43
C ARG A 520 4.18 -19.05 -18.26
N GLU A 521 2.94 -19.48 -18.47
CA GLU A 521 1.74 -18.65 -18.42
C GLU A 521 1.42 -18.15 -17.01
N GLN A 522 1.81 -18.92 -15.99
CA GLN A 522 1.56 -18.63 -14.58
C GLN A 522 2.64 -17.75 -13.94
N VAL A 523 3.85 -17.71 -14.54
CA VAL A 523 5.00 -16.93 -14.05
C VAL A 523 5.06 -15.53 -14.67
N THR A 524 3.91 -14.87 -14.76
CA THR A 524 3.81 -13.47 -15.22
C THR A 524 3.44 -12.55 -14.07
N ALA A 525 3.82 -11.28 -14.18
CA ALA A 525 3.55 -10.29 -13.15
C ALA A 525 2.05 -9.97 -12.99
N TYR A 526 1.17 -10.33 -13.93
CA TYR A 526 -0.29 -10.15 -13.77
C TYR A 526 -1.04 -11.40 -13.29
N PHE A 527 -0.45 -12.59 -13.43
CA PHE A 527 -1.21 -13.82 -13.19
C PHE A 527 -1.65 -13.93 -11.73
N ARG A 528 -2.95 -14.14 -11.52
CA ARG A 528 -3.54 -14.30 -10.19
C ARG A 528 -3.76 -15.78 -9.93
N GLY A 529 -2.96 -16.35 -9.03
CA GLY A 529 -3.27 -17.64 -8.43
C GLY A 529 -4.21 -17.45 -7.24
N LYS A 530 -4.81 -18.54 -6.79
CA LYS A 530 -5.54 -18.56 -5.52
C LYS A 530 -5.32 -19.84 -4.76
N ASP A 531 -5.37 -19.72 -3.46
CA ASP A 531 -5.35 -20.88 -2.58
C ASP A 531 -6.14 -20.59 -1.31
N LEU A 532 -6.50 -21.66 -0.59
CA LEU A 532 -7.17 -21.56 0.69
C LEU A 532 -6.18 -21.04 1.73
N PHE A 533 -6.55 -20.04 2.52
CA PHE A 533 -5.64 -19.40 3.50
C PHE A 533 -5.07 -20.34 4.58
N THR A 534 -5.60 -21.56 4.71
CA THR A 534 -5.11 -22.59 5.65
C THR A 534 -4.22 -23.64 5.00
N ASP A 535 -4.11 -23.64 3.67
CA ASP A 535 -3.34 -24.65 2.96
C ASP A 535 -1.86 -24.29 3.01
N ARG A 536 -1.03 -25.32 3.19
CA ARG A 536 0.42 -25.21 3.34
C ARG A 536 1.10 -25.93 2.20
N HIS A 537 1.59 -25.16 1.24
CA HIS A 537 2.22 -25.70 0.04
C HIS A 537 3.73 -25.48 0.04
N ASN A 538 4.48 -26.47 -0.44
CA ASN A 538 5.95 -26.41 -0.60
C ASN A 538 6.44 -25.41 -1.65
N GLU A 539 5.50 -24.76 -2.32
CA GLU A 539 5.70 -23.83 -3.41
C GLU A 539 5.12 -22.44 -3.14
N ILE A 540 4.50 -22.22 -1.98
CA ILE A 540 3.97 -20.91 -1.57
C ILE A 540 4.78 -20.39 -0.38
N GLY A 541 5.39 -19.22 -0.55
CA GLY A 541 6.05 -18.41 0.47
C GLY A 541 5.42 -17.03 0.56
N PHE A 542 6.20 -16.03 0.97
CA PHE A 542 5.69 -14.67 1.16
C PHE A 542 6.83 -13.64 1.31
N ARG A 543 6.46 -12.36 1.25
CA ARG A 543 7.33 -11.22 1.54
C ARG A 543 6.57 -10.12 2.27
N GLY A 544 7.27 -9.24 2.98
CA GLY A 544 6.67 -8.17 3.76
C GLY A 544 6.66 -6.81 3.06
N VAL A 545 5.71 -5.97 3.45
CA VAL A 545 5.70 -4.53 3.18
C VAL A 545 5.57 -3.71 4.45
N ILE A 546 6.05 -2.47 4.37
CA ILE A 546 5.82 -1.40 5.34
C ILE A 546 5.28 -0.21 4.55
N ARG A 547 4.30 0.49 5.10
CA ARG A 547 3.83 1.74 4.50
C ARG A 547 4.27 2.93 5.34
#